data_AF-A0A971ANF5-F1
#
_entry.id   AF-A0A971ANF5-F1
#
_cell.length_a   1.000
_cell.length_b   1.000
_cell.length_c   1.000
_cell.angle_alpha   90.00
_cell.angle_beta   90.00
_cell.angle_gamma   90.00
#
_symmetry.space_group_name_H-M   'P 1'
#
loop_
_entity.id
_entity.type
_entity.pdbx_description
1 polymer ?
#
loop_
_entity_poly.entity_id
_entity_poly.type
_entity_poly.pdbx_seq_one_letter_code
_entity_poly.pdbx_strand_id
1 'polypeptide(L)'
;MTVKDHIIAGLNEMKQSGEINEYVHELLLTRVDSMTAIISGCGSIAEAINAELYGLDMEPSYTAYGEVMTPVSREEALKLFDSDTPIYLIYPDNTEGLCEDRGEIENGDFHFAAEHNEPQSLLQSQIM
;
A
#
# COMPACT_ATOMS: atom_id res chain seq x y z
N MET A 1 -4.17 13.74 10.01
CA MET A 1 -3.00 14.34 10.68
C MET A 1 -1.95 13.24 10.82
N THR A 2 -0.80 13.41 10.19
CA THR A 2 0.26 12.40 10.09
C THR A 2 1.15 12.40 11.34
N VAL A 3 2.02 11.38 11.48
CA VAL A 3 3.05 11.35 12.55
C VAL A 3 4.03 12.52 12.37
N LYS A 4 4.36 12.88 11.13
CA LYS A 4 5.18 14.06 10.81
C LYS A 4 4.55 15.34 11.36
N ASP A 5 3.24 15.52 11.15
CA ASP A 5 2.52 16.72 11.63
C ASP A 5 2.59 16.86 13.16
N HIS A 6 2.45 15.76 13.89
CA HIS A 6 2.57 15.76 15.35
C HIS A 6 3.97 16.15 15.83
N ILE A 7 5.02 15.61 15.19
CA ILE A 7 6.41 15.92 15.55
C ILE A 7 6.70 17.40 15.28
N ILE A 8 6.29 17.93 14.13
CA ILE A 8 6.47 19.34 13.78
C ILE A 8 5.74 20.25 14.78
N ALA A 9 4.51 19.90 15.16
CA ALA A 9 3.75 20.65 16.17
C ALA A 9 4.50 20.71 17.51
N GLY A 10 4.99 19.58 18.01
CA GLY A 10 5.77 19.53 19.25
C GLY A 10 7.07 20.35 19.18
N LEU A 11 7.80 20.29 18.05
CA LEU A 11 9.00 21.11 17.86
C LEU A 11 8.68 22.61 17.87
N ASN A 12 7.56 23.01 17.29
CA ASN A 12 7.10 24.40 17.32
C ASN A 12 6.75 24.86 18.73
N GLU A 13 6.10 24.01 19.53
CA GLU A 13 5.80 24.29 20.94
C GLU A 13 7.08 24.47 21.76
N MET A 14 8.07 23.57 21.60
CA MET A 14 9.36 23.65 22.29
C MET A 14 10.16 24.90 21.91
N LYS A 15 10.07 25.34 20.66
CA LYS A 15 10.67 26.62 20.21
C LYS A 15 9.96 27.81 20.85
N GLN A 16 8.63 27.79 20.91
CA GLN A 16 7.84 28.85 21.52
C GLN A 16 8.04 28.94 23.04
N SER A 17 8.21 27.81 23.73
CA SER A 17 8.50 27.76 25.17
C SER A 17 9.95 28.11 25.51
N GLY A 18 10.84 28.15 24.52
CA GLY A 18 12.26 28.44 24.69
C GLY A 18 13.08 27.23 25.18
N GLU A 19 12.50 26.03 25.19
CA GLU A 19 13.21 24.78 25.51
C GLU A 19 14.30 24.47 24.48
N ILE A 20 14.11 24.88 23.23
CA ILE A 20 15.10 24.81 22.15
C ILE A 20 15.27 26.17 21.47
N ASN A 21 16.48 26.41 20.95
CA ASN A 21 16.75 27.61 20.16
C ASN A 21 16.47 27.39 18.66
N GLU A 22 16.47 28.49 17.90
CA GLU A 22 16.22 28.52 16.45
C GLU A 22 17.07 27.50 15.68
N TYR A 23 18.38 27.44 15.98
CA TYR A 23 19.30 26.55 15.29
C TYR A 23 18.97 25.08 15.51
N VAL A 24 18.65 24.71 16.75
CA VAL A 24 18.25 23.34 17.09
C VAL A 24 16.90 22.98 16.45
N HIS A 25 15.96 23.92 16.44
CA HIS A 25 14.65 23.73 15.80
C HIS A 25 14.77 23.44 14.30
N GLU A 26 15.50 24.29 13.56
CA GLU A 26 15.72 24.13 12.11
C GLU A 26 16.48 22.84 11.76
N LEU A 27 17.48 22.46 12.58
CA LEU A 27 18.20 21.21 12.42
C LEU A 27 17.27 19.99 12.59
N LEU A 28 16.38 20.02 13.59
CA LEU A 28 15.44 18.94 13.85
C LEU A 28 14.37 18.84 12.75
N LEU A 29 13.86 19.97 12.24
CA LEU A 29 12.94 19.97 11.10
C LEU A 29 13.56 19.33 9.85
N THR A 30 14.80 19.74 9.51
CA THR A 30 15.55 19.15 8.38
C THR A 30 15.72 17.63 8.54
N ARG A 31 15.95 17.16 9.77
CA ARG A 31 16.10 15.74 10.06
C ARG A 31 14.78 14.98 9.91
N VAL A 32 13.67 15.56 10.35
CA VAL A 32 12.31 15.00 10.16
C VAL A 32 11.99 14.87 8.68
N ASP A 33 12.31 15.86 7.86
CA ASP A 33 12.12 15.77 6.40
C ASP A 33 12.98 14.66 5.77
N SER A 34 14.25 14.59 6.15
CA SER A 34 15.16 13.53 5.68
C SER A 34 14.65 12.13 6.05
N MET A 35 14.16 11.96 7.28
CA MET A 35 13.59 10.69 7.74
C MET A 35 12.29 10.35 6.99
N THR A 36 11.45 11.35 6.72
CA THR A 36 10.22 11.17 5.93
C THR A 36 10.56 10.67 4.53
N ALA A 37 11.53 11.29 3.86
CA ALA A 37 11.97 10.88 2.53
C ALA A 37 12.51 9.44 2.50
N ILE A 38 13.29 9.04 3.51
CA ILE A 38 13.80 7.66 3.64
C ILE A 38 12.65 6.67 3.80
N ILE A 39 11.69 6.96 4.69
CA ILE A 39 10.54 6.09 4.94
C ILE A 39 9.68 5.94 3.68
N SER A 40 9.39 7.04 2.98
CA SER A 40 8.66 7.01 1.71
C SER A 40 9.42 6.18 0.67
N GLY A 41 10.74 6.35 0.56
CA GLY A 41 11.57 5.54 -0.33
C GLY A 41 11.53 4.04 0.00
N CYS A 42 11.53 3.66 1.29
CA CYS A 42 11.35 2.27 1.69
C CYS A 42 9.99 1.71 1.30
N GLY A 43 8.92 2.53 1.34
CA GLY A 43 7.59 2.17 0.83
C GLY A 43 7.63 1.83 -0.65
N SER A 44 8.18 2.73 -1.48
CA SER A 44 8.32 2.50 -2.92
C SER A 44 9.21 1.30 -3.26
N ILE A 45 10.25 1.04 -2.47
CA ILE A 45 11.09 -0.16 -2.63
C ILE A 45 10.29 -1.41 -2.29
N ALA A 46 9.48 -1.41 -1.23
CA ALA A 46 8.64 -2.55 -0.88
C ALA A 46 7.60 -2.84 -1.98
N GLU A 47 6.99 -1.80 -2.56
CA GLU A 47 6.10 -1.91 -3.71
C GLU A 47 6.80 -2.51 -4.92
N ALA A 48 7.99 -2.00 -5.28
CA ALA A 48 8.77 -2.51 -6.40
C ALA A 48 9.23 -3.97 -6.19
N ILE A 49 9.66 -4.31 -4.96
CA ILE A 49 10.03 -5.67 -4.59
C ILE A 49 8.82 -6.60 -4.68
N ASN A 50 7.64 -6.17 -4.20
CA ASN A 50 6.42 -6.96 -4.33
C ASN A 50 6.04 -7.15 -5.80
N ALA A 51 6.15 -6.11 -6.63
CA ALA A 51 5.87 -6.22 -8.06
C ALA A 51 6.80 -7.25 -8.74
N GLU A 52 8.11 -7.18 -8.47
CA GLU A 52 9.11 -8.10 -9.02
C GLU A 52 8.96 -9.53 -8.49
N LEU A 53 8.70 -9.71 -7.18
CA LEU A 53 8.57 -11.05 -6.57
C LEU A 53 7.29 -11.77 -6.97
N TYR A 54 6.18 -11.04 -7.14
CA TYR A 54 4.88 -11.65 -7.42
C TYR A 54 4.48 -11.54 -8.89
N GLY A 55 5.37 -11.03 -9.76
CA GLY A 55 5.08 -10.84 -11.18
C GLY A 55 3.82 -10.00 -11.38
N LEU A 56 3.66 -8.93 -10.57
CA LEU A 56 2.52 -8.01 -10.68
C LEU A 56 2.70 -7.03 -11.85
N ASP A 57 3.24 -7.53 -12.97
CA ASP A 57 3.18 -6.85 -14.27
C ASP A 57 1.74 -6.83 -14.81
N MET A 58 0.79 -7.44 -14.09
CA MET A 58 -0.63 -7.23 -14.35
C MET A 58 -1.00 -5.81 -13.97
N GLU A 59 -1.23 -4.98 -15.01
CA GLU A 59 -2.01 -3.76 -14.84
C GLU A 59 -3.31 -4.09 -14.11
N PRO A 60 -3.82 -3.18 -13.24
CA PRO A 60 -5.10 -3.37 -12.57
C PRO A 60 -6.15 -3.78 -13.60
N SER A 61 -6.63 -5.03 -13.47
CA SER A 61 -7.69 -5.54 -14.32
C SER A 61 -9.03 -5.11 -13.73
N TYR A 62 -9.96 -4.80 -14.63
CA TYR A 62 -11.34 -4.55 -14.25
C TYR A 62 -12.06 -5.89 -14.27
N THR A 63 -12.86 -6.17 -13.22
CA THR A 63 -13.81 -7.27 -13.31
C THR A 63 -14.73 -7.08 -14.50
N ALA A 64 -15.44 -8.14 -14.91
CA ALA A 64 -16.54 -8.01 -15.87
C ALA A 64 -17.58 -6.93 -15.47
N TYR A 65 -17.59 -6.51 -14.20
CA TYR A 65 -18.48 -5.51 -13.62
C TYR A 65 -17.85 -4.11 -13.44
N GLY A 66 -16.58 -3.91 -13.84
CA GLY A 66 -15.92 -2.61 -13.82
C GLY A 66 -15.30 -2.22 -12.48
N GLU A 67 -15.13 -3.18 -11.56
CA GLU A 67 -14.46 -2.96 -10.29
C GLU A 67 -12.95 -3.12 -10.45
N VAL A 68 -12.18 -2.25 -9.78
CA VAL A 68 -10.72 -2.30 -9.81
C VAL A 68 -10.26 -3.43 -8.90
N MET A 69 -9.61 -4.44 -9.49
CA MET A 69 -8.95 -5.49 -8.73
C MET A 69 -7.48 -5.17 -8.56
N THR A 70 -7.00 -5.33 -7.33
CA THR A 70 -5.59 -5.16 -7.01
C THR A 70 -4.94 -6.54 -6.91
N PRO A 71 -3.87 -6.80 -7.68
CA PRO A 71 -3.10 -8.03 -7.54
C PRO A 71 -2.54 -8.18 -6.13
N VAL A 72 -2.63 -9.37 -5.55
CA VAL A 72 -2.15 -9.69 -4.21
C VAL A 72 -1.25 -10.91 -4.21
N SER A 73 -0.36 -10.99 -3.23
CA SER A 73 0.46 -12.19 -3.02
C SER A 73 -0.40 -13.37 -2.53
N ARG A 74 0.11 -14.60 -2.67
CA ARG A 74 -0.53 -15.79 -2.09
C ARG A 74 -0.72 -15.66 -0.57
N GLU A 75 0.27 -15.13 0.15
CA GLU A 75 0.18 -14.96 1.61
C GLU A 75 -0.94 -13.99 1.98
N GLU A 76 -1.06 -12.88 1.24
CA GLU A 76 -2.10 -11.89 1.46
C GLU A 76 -3.48 -12.42 1.05
N ALA A 77 -3.57 -13.14 -0.08
CA ALA A 77 -4.77 -13.82 -0.51
C ALA A 77 -5.29 -14.78 0.57
N LEU A 78 -4.41 -15.56 1.22
CA LEU A 78 -4.79 -16.44 2.34
C LEU A 78 -5.33 -15.64 3.53
N LYS A 79 -4.67 -14.55 3.92
CA LYS A 79 -5.14 -13.69 5.04
C LYS A 79 -6.50 -13.08 4.76
N LEU A 80 -6.69 -12.57 3.54
CA LEU A 80 -7.94 -11.96 3.09
C LEU A 80 -9.06 -13.01 2.99
N PHE A 81 -8.78 -14.18 2.42
CA PHE A 81 -9.71 -15.30 2.36
C PHE A 81 -10.13 -15.76 3.76
N ASP A 82 -9.17 -15.89 4.70
CA ASP A 82 -9.43 -16.25 6.10
C ASP A 82 -10.23 -15.15 6.86
N SER A 83 -10.36 -13.96 6.27
CA SER A 83 -11.16 -12.84 6.79
C SER A 83 -12.50 -12.64 6.06
N ASP A 84 -12.94 -13.63 5.28
CA ASP A 84 -14.15 -13.59 4.43
C ASP A 84 -14.12 -12.48 3.35
N THR A 85 -12.93 -12.05 2.92
CA THR A 85 -12.78 -11.13 1.78
C THR A 85 -12.70 -11.92 0.47
N PRO A 86 -13.51 -11.56 -0.56
CA PRO A 86 -13.45 -12.21 -1.87
C PRO A 86 -12.06 -12.16 -2.50
N ILE A 87 -11.57 -13.33 -2.95
CA ILE A 87 -10.33 -13.48 -3.71
C ILE A 87 -10.67 -13.99 -5.10
N TYR A 88 -10.07 -13.37 -6.11
CA TYR A 88 -10.19 -13.76 -7.51
C TYR A 88 -8.93 -14.49 -7.96
N LEU A 89 -9.14 -15.65 -8.58
CA LEU A 89 -8.14 -16.43 -9.29
C LEU A 89 -8.04 -15.89 -10.72
N ILE A 90 -6.86 -15.40 -11.10
CA ILE A 90 -6.58 -14.90 -12.44
C ILE A 90 -5.83 -15.99 -13.20
N TYR A 91 -6.48 -16.51 -14.24
CA TYR A 91 -5.96 -17.58 -15.08
C TYR A 91 -4.95 -17.04 -16.12
N PRO A 92 -4.09 -17.89 -16.71
CA PRO A 92 -3.11 -17.47 -17.71
C PRO A 92 -3.70 -16.84 -18.98
N ASP A 93 -4.99 -17.07 -19.26
CA ASP A 93 -5.73 -16.46 -20.37
C ASP A 93 -6.40 -15.12 -19.99
N ASN A 94 -6.07 -14.57 -18.80
CA ASN A 94 -6.64 -13.38 -18.20
C ASN A 94 -8.14 -13.46 -17.89
N THR A 95 -8.72 -14.66 -17.87
CA THR A 95 -10.04 -14.85 -17.27
C THR A 95 -9.94 -14.86 -15.75
N GLU A 96 -11.04 -14.52 -15.09
CA GLU A 96 -11.14 -14.45 -13.64
C GLU A 96 -12.20 -15.43 -13.13
N GLY A 97 -11.95 -16.03 -11.98
CA GLY A 97 -12.92 -16.81 -11.22
C GLY A 97 -12.84 -16.47 -9.74
N LEU A 98 -13.98 -16.45 -9.06
CA LEU A 98 -13.98 -16.33 -7.60
C LEU A 98 -13.36 -17.59 -7.00
N CYS A 99 -12.44 -17.44 -6.04
CA CYS A 99 -11.89 -18.53 -5.28
C CYS A 99 -12.96 -19.07 -4.33
N GLU A 100 -13.30 -20.36 -4.44
CA GLU A 100 -14.31 -21.00 -3.59
C GLU A 100 -13.68 -21.81 -2.47
N ASP A 101 -12.48 -22.33 -2.69
CA ASP A 101 -11.78 -23.18 -1.74
C ASP A 101 -10.38 -22.65 -1.41
N ARG A 102 -10.06 -22.61 -0.11
CA ARG A 102 -8.76 -22.14 0.39
C ARG A 102 -7.58 -22.94 -0.21
N GLY A 103 -7.78 -24.22 -0.51
CA GLY A 103 -6.80 -25.10 -1.12
C GLY A 103 -6.41 -24.70 -2.54
N GLU A 104 -7.27 -23.95 -3.25
CA GLU A 104 -6.95 -23.34 -4.55
C GLU A 104 -5.89 -22.26 -4.40
N ILE A 105 -5.93 -21.48 -3.31
CA ILE A 105 -4.90 -20.48 -3.01
C ILE A 105 -3.59 -21.17 -2.60
N GLU A 106 -3.67 -22.20 -1.76
CA GLU A 106 -2.49 -22.90 -1.25
C GLU A 106 -1.71 -23.67 -2.33
N ASN A 107 -2.42 -24.34 -3.24
CA ASN A 107 -1.82 -25.31 -4.15
C ASN A 107 -2.00 -24.96 -5.64
N GLY A 108 -2.88 -24.02 -5.96
CA GLY A 108 -3.15 -23.61 -7.34
C GLY A 108 -2.03 -22.75 -7.92
N ASP A 109 -1.84 -22.87 -9.23
CA ASP A 109 -0.91 -22.05 -10.00
C ASP A 109 -1.68 -20.91 -10.69
N PHE A 110 -2.10 -19.95 -9.88
CA PHE A 110 -2.88 -18.78 -10.29
C PHE A 110 -2.19 -17.50 -9.81
N HIS A 111 -2.51 -16.39 -10.47
CA HIS A 111 -2.35 -15.09 -9.84
C HIS A 111 -3.61 -14.77 -9.01
N PHE A 112 -3.47 -13.93 -8.00
CA PHE A 112 -4.55 -13.61 -7.07
C PHE A 112 -4.83 -12.12 -7.12
N ALA A 113 -6.10 -11.74 -7.05
CA ALA A 113 -6.50 -10.36 -6.92
C ALA A 113 -7.65 -10.22 -5.92
N ALA A 114 -7.77 -9.05 -5.30
CA ALA A 114 -8.87 -8.71 -4.41
C ALA A 114 -9.52 -7.41 -4.88
N GLU A 115 -10.83 -7.27 -4.63
CA GLU A 115 -11.53 -6.00 -4.86
C GLU A 115 -10.96 -4.91 -3.96
N HIS A 116 -10.66 -3.74 -4.56
CA HIS A 116 -10.26 -2.59 -3.79
C HIS A 116 -11.51 -1.88 -3.22
N ASN A 117 -11.73 -2.01 -1.92
CA ASN A 117 -12.83 -1.32 -1.22
C ASN A 117 -12.62 0.20 -1.06
N GLU A 118 -11.54 0.79 -1.60
CA GLU A 118 -11.35 2.24 -1.57
C GLU A 118 -12.03 2.91 -2.78
N PRO A 119 -12.80 4.00 -2.55
CA PRO A 119 -13.44 4.71 -3.64
C PRO A 119 -12.39 5.24 -4.63
N GLN A 120 -12.64 5.00 -5.92
CA GLN A 120 -11.81 5.39 -7.08
C GLN A 120 -11.27 6.84 -7.06
N SER A 121 -11.87 7.72 -6.24
CA SER A 121 -11.40 9.07 -5.98
C SER A 121 -9.99 9.16 -5.37
N LEU A 122 -9.49 8.13 -4.69
CA LEU A 122 -8.16 8.16 -4.07
C LEU A 122 -7.04 7.74 -5.04
N LEU A 123 -7.33 6.87 -6.01
CA LEU A 123 -6.35 6.45 -7.02
C LEU A 123 -6.04 7.56 -8.04
N GLN A 124 -7.01 8.43 -8.35
CA GLN A 124 -6.76 9.60 -9.21
C GLN A 124 -5.87 10.67 -8.56
N SER A 125 -5.68 10.62 -7.23
CA SER A 125 -4.86 11.59 -6.51
C SER A 125 -3.36 11.28 -6.49
N GLN A 126 -2.96 10.10 -7.00
CA GLN A 126 -1.56 9.69 -7.10
C GLN A 126 -0.96 9.88 -8.50
N ILE A 127 -1.76 10.36 -9.47
CA ILE A 127 -1.33 10.66 -10.85
C ILE A 127 -1.43 12.17 -11.17
N MET A 128 -1.45 13.05 -10.16
CA MET A 128 -1.31 14.51 -10.37
C MET A 128 -0.27 15.14 -9.47
#